data_AF-A0A376G5K9-F1
#
_entry.id   AF-A0A376G5K9-F1
#
_cell.length_a   1.000
_cell.length_b   1.000
_cell.length_c   1.000
_cell.angle_alpha   90.00
_cell.angle_beta   90.00
_cell.angle_gamma   90.00
#
_symmetry.space_group_name_H-M   'P 1'
#
loop_
_entity.id
_entity.type
_entity.pdbx_description
1 polymer ?
#
loop_
_entity_poly.entity_id
_entity_poly.type
_entity_poly.pdbx_seq_one_letter_code
_entity_poly.pdbx_strand_id
1 'polypeptide(L)' 'MMNIIGRLTRDAEVRTTSQDKQVVNFSVAINDSYRNKQGERIEQTIYFDCS' A
#
# COMPACT_ATOMS: atom_id res chain seq x y z
N MET A 1 -1.82 1.71 15.90
CA MET A 1 -2.79 1.62 14.78
C MET A 1 -2.20 2.42 13.62
N MET A 2 -2.02 1.80 12.46
CA MET A 2 -1.45 2.46 11.27
C MET A 2 -2.60 2.83 10.32
N ASN A 3 -2.64 4.09 9.88
CA ASN A 3 -3.65 4.59 8.95
C ASN A 3 -2.98 4.92 7.62
N ILE A 4 -3.45 4.32 6.53
CA ILE A 4 -2.92 4.50 5.18
C ILE A 4 -4.06 4.90 4.27
N ILE A 5 -3.84 5.95 3.47
CA ILE A 5 -4.73 6.35 2.37
C ILE A 5 -3.90 6.31 1.10
N GLY A 6 -4.35 5.53 0.13
CA GLY A 6 -3.65 5.36 -1.14
C GLY A 6 -4.57 4.75 -2.20
N ARG A 7 -3.97 4.34 -3.32
CA ARG A 7 -4.69 3.73 -4.44
C ARG A 7 -4.38 2.24 -4.48
N LEU A 8 -5.40 1.42 -4.73
CA LEU A 8 -5.18 0.01 -5.06
C LEU A 8 -4.31 -0.08 -6.32
N THR A 9 -3.31 -0.96 -6.29
CA THR A 9 -2.44 -1.18 -7.45
C THR A 9 -2.94 -2.29 -8.37
N ARG A 10 -3.87 -3.12 -7.88
CA ARG A 10 -4.63 -4.12 -8.62
C ARG A 10 -5.91 -4.47 -7.85
N ASP A 11 -6.79 -5.24 -8.48
CA ASP A 11 -7.99 -5.77 -7.84
C ASP A 11 -7.64 -6.60 -6.61
N ALA A 12 -8.47 -6.51 -5.56
CA ALA A 12 -8.31 -7.32 -4.37
C ALA A 12 -8.62 -8.80 -4.66
N GLU A 13 -7.81 -9.69 -4.10
CA GLU A 13 -7.95 -11.14 -4.28
C GLU A 13 -8.45 -11.78 -2.99
N VAL A 14 -9.55 -12.54 -3.05
CA VAL A 14 -9.97 -13.41 -1.94
C VAL A 14 -9.25 -14.74 -2.06
N ARG A 15 -8.63 -15.20 -0.96
CA ARG A 15 -7.99 -16.52 -0.88
C ARG A 15 -8.52 -17.30 0.31
N THR A 16 -8.63 -18.61 0.15
CA THR A 16 -8.94 -19.53 1.25
C THR A 16 -7.63 -20.13 1.77
N THR A 17 -7.40 -20.00 3.08
CA THR A 17 -6.25 -20.58 3.76
C THR A 17 -6.40 -22.10 3.91
N SER A 18 -5.32 -22.80 4.26
CA SER A 18 -5.37 -24.24 4.57
C SER A 18 -6.24 -24.59 5.79
N GLN A 19 -6.66 -23.59 6.58
CA GLN A 19 -7.57 -23.72 7.71
C GLN A 19 -9.01 -23.30 7.35
N ASP A 20 -9.35 -23.26 6.06
CA ASP A 20 -10.65 -22.88 5.51
C ASP A 20 -11.14 -21.46 5.86
N LYS A 21 -10.22 -20.58 6.31
CA LYS A 21 -10.50 -19.14 6.50
C LYS A 21 -10.33 -18.37 5.21
N GLN A 22 -11.22 -17.42 4.95
CA GLN A 22 -11.08 -16.47 3.86
C GLN A 22 -10.24 -15.26 4.30
N VAL A 23 -9.27 -14.88 3.46
CA VAL A 23 -8.45 -13.67 3.61
C VAL A 23 -8.53 -12.85 2.33
N VAL A 24 -8.44 -11.52 2.46
CA VAL A 24 -8.38 -10.60 1.33
C VAL A 24 -6.96 -10.07 1.22
N ASN A 25 -6.34 -10.27 0.07
CA ASN A 25 -5.03 -9.72 -0.24
C ASN A 25 -5.20 -8.55 -1.21
N PHE A 26 -4.61 -7.42 -0.87
CA PHE A 26 -4.57 -6.24 -1.73
C PHE A 26 -3.29 -5.46 -1.50
N SER A 27 -2.94 -4.61 -2.45
CA SER A 27 -1.76 -3.76 -2.37
C SER A 27 -2.13 -2.30 -2.65
N VAL A 28 -1.53 -1.39 -1.89
CA VAL A 28 -1.81 0.05 -1.93
C VAL A 28 -0.54 0.83 -2.28
N ALA A 29 -0.64 1.76 -3.21
CA ALA A 29 0.37 2.76 -3.51
C ALA A 29 0.02 4.11 -2.86
N ILE A 30 0.97 4.69 -2.14
CA ILE A 30 0.92 6.04 -1.61
C ILE A 30 1.97 6.88 -2.33
N ASN A 31 1.56 7.99 -2.91
CA ASN A 31 2.50 8.98 -3.44
C ASN A 31 2.77 10.01 -2.36
N ASP A 32 4.03 10.17 -2.01
CA ASP A 32 4.51 11.17 -1.05
C ASP A 32 5.46 12.16 -1.75
N SER A 33 5.44 13.41 -1.31
CA SER A 33 6.25 14.47 -1.88
C SER A 33 6.75 15.37 -0.76
N TYR A 34 8.07 15.49 -0.63
CA TYR A 34 8.70 16.32 0.39
C TYR A 34 9.86 17.12 -0.20
N ARG A 35 10.35 18.11 0.55
CA ARG A 35 11.59 18.82 0.21
C ARG A 35 12.75 18.27 1.04
N ASN A 36 13.86 17.96 0.38
CA ASN A 36 15.08 17.56 1.08
C ASN A 36 15.79 18.79 1.68
N LYS A 37 16.91 18.56 2.38
CA LYS A 37 17.69 19.63 3.02
C LYS A 37 18.30 20.62 2.02
N GLN A 38 18.46 20.21 0.76
CA GLN A 38 18.97 21.00 -0.35
C GLN A 38 17.87 21.85 -1.02
N GLY A 39 16.61 21.69 -0.60
CA GLY A 39 15.47 22.42 -1.13
C GLY A 39 14.83 21.79 -2.38
N GLU A 40 15.34 20.65 -2.84
CA GLU A 40 14.81 19.93 -3.99
C GLU A 40 13.52 19.22 -3.61
N ARG A 41 12.55 19.22 -4.52
CA ARG A 41 11.32 18.45 -4.37
C ARG A 41 11.58 17.01 -4.77
N ILE A 42 11.36 16.09 -3.83
CA ILE A 42 11.43 14.66 -4.05
C ILE A 42 10.01 14.11 -4.09
N GLU A 43 9.72 13.30 -5.09
CA GLU A 43 8.48 12.53 -5.19
C GLU A 43 8.83 11.04 -5.11
N GLN A 44 8.10 10.30 -4.29
CA GLN A 44 8.29 8.87 -4.13
C GLN A 44 6.93 8.15 -4.04
N THR A 45 6.91 6.91 -4.51
CA THR A 45 5.77 6.02 -4.35
C THR A 45 6.15 4.91 -3.38
N ILE A 46 5.35 4.74 -2.34
CA ILE A 46 5.50 3.68 -1.35
C ILE A 46 4.41 2.64 -1.59
N TYR A 47 4.79 1.37 -1.61
CA TYR A 47 3.88 0.25 -1.80
C TYR A 47 3.71 -0.52 -0.50
N PHE A 48 2.47 -0.89 -0.19
CA PHE A 48 2.11 -1.70 0.96
C PHE A 48 1.33 -2.92 0.50
N ASP A 49 1.72 -4.10 0.97
CA ASP A 49 0.92 -5.32 0.85
C ASP A 49 0.09 -5.51 2.13
N CYS A 50 -1.19 -5.82 1.98
CA CYS A 50 -2.17 -5.93 3.07
C CYS A 50 -2.91 -7.27 2.98
N SER A 51 -3.04 -7.97 4.11
CA SER A 51 -3.69 -9.28 4.25
C SER A 51 -4.29 -9.53 5.64
#